data_AF-A0A8X6MZT7-F1
#
_entry.id   AF-A0A8X6MZT7-F1
#
_cell.length_a   1.000
_cell.length_b   1.000
_cell.length_c   1.000
_cell.angle_alpha   90.00
_cell.angle_beta   90.00
_cell.angle_gamma   90.00
#
_symmetry.space_group_name_H-M   'P 1'
#
loop_
_entity.id
_entity.type
_entity.pdbx_description
1 polymer ?
#
loop_
_entity_poly.entity_id
_entity_poly.type
_entity_poly.pdbx_seq_one_letter_code
_entity_poly.pdbx_strand_id
1 'polypeptide(L)'
;MPGINVQLFRAKMSLLIVYIILVFGFARAFDYDYGNFELCKTYEDLTTKEPSLECFCENRENFTMHPIYDFDITRITVRGCGNVRVPFAALNNLQLEVLEFLDLERLTILSFSLSSVQGVEILKIADIADLEVVQHAFVGLYNIDRFILRNVTANILTRDAFSSITNVRHFMVEDSTFKNVEELAFAIHNVTNFSAKNTEFHTLENCAFLIHNSEEVLFDNCVFQETKNGSFILSFVDSLVFRNSQFGELATSYLQSNGLKTFSIINSVIEELKPEAFKDLEVHELINFKNNTIKIAYENSLNAILTQPSNYIDIKFCCNSFTCDCNIFWLWSLKDIDENVTVLEKNWCIGDKQKSLNNYIPIMDSNNNCMTLESRPFKTTHQFLNETQLAKMIEELLILFKHGFELILNKADIRQMV
;
A
#
# COMPACT_ATOMS: atom_id res chain seq x y z
N MET A 1 -47.67 40.55 -4.01
CA MET A 1 -47.01 39.88 -5.15
C MET A 1 -45.53 39.73 -4.79
N PRO A 2 -44.98 38.51 -4.69
CA PRO A 2 -43.57 38.35 -4.36
C PRO A 2 -42.73 38.71 -5.58
N GLY A 3 -41.75 39.61 -5.40
CA GLY A 3 -40.83 40.02 -6.44
C GLY A 3 -39.90 38.87 -6.82
N ILE A 4 -39.96 38.43 -8.07
CA ILE A 4 -39.05 37.43 -8.62
C ILE A 4 -37.63 38.02 -8.61
N ASN A 5 -36.71 37.34 -7.94
CA ASN A 5 -35.31 37.73 -7.85
C ASN A 5 -34.63 37.50 -9.20
N VAL A 6 -34.57 38.56 -10.02
CA VAL A 6 -34.02 38.57 -11.38
C VAL A 6 -32.55 38.13 -11.44
N GLN A 7 -31.79 38.29 -10.34
CA GLN A 7 -30.39 37.85 -10.30
C GLN A 7 -30.26 36.32 -10.22
N LEU A 8 -31.14 35.65 -9.46
CA LEU A 8 -31.16 34.19 -9.37
C LEU A 8 -31.59 33.56 -10.71
N PHE A 9 -32.50 34.21 -11.44
CA PHE A 9 -32.93 33.77 -12.76
C PHE A 9 -31.83 33.91 -13.80
N ARG A 10 -31.07 35.02 -13.79
CA ARG A 10 -29.90 35.20 -14.66
C ARG A 10 -28.80 34.18 -14.40
N ALA A 11 -28.49 33.87 -13.13
CA ALA A 11 -27.49 32.86 -12.79
C ALA A 11 -27.88 31.46 -13.31
N LYS A 12 -29.15 31.07 -13.15
CA LYS A 12 -29.65 29.78 -13.66
C LYS A 12 -29.71 29.73 -15.18
N MET A 13 -30.05 30.83 -15.85
CA MET A 13 -30.10 30.90 -17.30
C MET A 13 -28.70 30.87 -17.93
N SER A 14 -27.71 31.50 -17.30
CA SER A 14 -26.30 31.40 -17.73
C SER A 14 -25.76 29.97 -17.59
N LEU A 15 -26.11 29.25 -16.52
CA LEU A 15 -25.73 27.84 -16.35
C LEU A 15 -26.40 26.94 -17.40
N LEU A 16 -27.67 27.18 -17.72
CA LEU A 16 -28.40 26.44 -18.74
C LEU A 16 -27.82 26.68 -20.15
N ILE A 17 -27.42 27.92 -20.44
CA ILE A 17 -26.79 28.26 -21.73
C ILE A 17 -25.40 27.64 -21.85
N VAL A 18 -24.60 27.63 -20.79
CA VAL A 18 -23.31 26.91 -20.78
C VAL A 18 -23.52 25.41 -20.94
N TYR A 19 -24.53 24.83 -20.29
CA TYR A 19 -24.89 23.42 -20.46
C TYR A 19 -25.34 23.11 -21.89
N ILE A 20 -26.18 23.96 -22.50
CA ILE A 20 -26.61 23.80 -23.89
C ILE A 20 -25.44 23.96 -24.86
N ILE A 21 -24.52 24.91 -24.63
CA ILE A 21 -23.33 25.09 -25.48
C ILE A 21 -22.35 23.92 -25.31
N LEU A 22 -22.21 23.34 -24.12
CA LEU A 22 -21.40 22.14 -23.91
C LEU A 22 -22.04 20.91 -24.57
N VAL A 23 -23.35 20.73 -24.44
CA VAL A 23 -24.08 19.57 -25.00
C VAL A 23 -24.21 19.66 -26.52
N PHE A 24 -24.47 20.84 -27.08
CA PHE A 24 -24.72 21.01 -28.53
C PHE A 24 -23.53 21.57 -29.30
N GLY A 25 -22.61 22.30 -28.67
CA GLY A 25 -21.42 22.87 -29.32
C GLY A 25 -20.34 21.83 -29.62
N PHE A 26 -20.24 20.77 -28.80
CA PHE A 26 -19.32 19.67 -29.05
C PHE A 26 -19.81 18.67 -30.12
N ALA A 27 -21.09 18.71 -30.51
CA ALA A 27 -21.64 17.77 -31.48
C ALA A 27 -21.14 17.99 -32.93
N ARG A 28 -20.35 19.04 -33.21
CA ARG A 28 -19.92 19.39 -34.59
C ARG A 28 -18.45 19.10 -34.94
N ALA A 29 -17.69 18.42 -34.08
CA ALA A 29 -16.28 18.11 -34.36
C ALA A 29 -15.88 16.66 -34.03
N PHE A 30 -16.84 15.73 -34.01
CA PHE A 30 -16.52 14.30 -33.94
C PHE A 30 -16.57 13.73 -35.35
N ASP A 31 -15.38 13.57 -35.92
CA ASP A 31 -15.15 12.75 -37.10
C ASP A 31 -15.43 11.29 -36.68
N TYR A 32 -16.67 10.84 -36.87
CA TYR A 32 -17.08 9.48 -36.55
C TYR A 32 -16.66 8.57 -37.70
N ASP A 33 -15.57 7.83 -37.50
CA ASP A 33 -15.19 6.73 -38.37
C ASP A 33 -16.16 5.55 -38.15
N TYR A 34 -17.10 5.36 -39.07
CA TYR A 34 -18.11 4.31 -39.03
C TYR A 34 -17.56 2.91 -39.36
N GLY A 35 -16.25 2.77 -39.64
CA GLY A 35 -15.62 1.48 -39.97
C GLY A 35 -15.53 0.47 -38.81
N ASN A 36 -15.72 0.90 -37.56
CA ASN A 36 -15.44 0.07 -36.38
C ASN A 36 -16.52 -0.96 -36.00
N PHE A 37 -17.71 -0.93 -36.64
CA PHE A 37 -18.78 -1.87 -36.28
C PHE A 37 -18.45 -3.33 -36.64
N GLU A 38 -17.55 -3.57 -37.58
CA GLU A 38 -17.15 -4.94 -37.96
C GLU A 38 -16.29 -5.63 -36.89
N LEU A 39 -15.71 -4.86 -35.95
CA LEU A 39 -14.83 -5.38 -34.90
C LEU A 39 -15.58 -5.95 -33.69
N CYS A 40 -16.86 -5.58 -33.53
CA CYS A 40 -17.67 -5.99 -32.38
C CYS A 40 -18.73 -7.01 -32.79
N LYS A 41 -18.84 -8.11 -32.04
CA LYS A 41 -19.82 -9.17 -32.27
C LYS A 41 -20.61 -9.42 -31.00
N THR A 42 -21.93 -9.52 -31.15
CA THR A 42 -22.81 -10.02 -30.09
C THR A 42 -22.87 -11.54 -30.14
N TYR A 43 -22.81 -12.17 -28.98
CA TYR A 43 -23.00 -13.60 -28.83
C TYR A 43 -23.65 -13.89 -27.48
N GLU A 44 -24.14 -15.11 -27.32
CA GLU A 44 -24.71 -15.59 -26.07
C GLU A 44 -23.64 -16.41 -25.34
N ASP A 45 -23.33 -16.07 -24.09
CA ASP A 45 -22.39 -16.85 -23.28
C ASP A 45 -22.94 -18.28 -23.13
N LEU A 46 -22.14 -19.28 -23.52
CA LEU A 46 -22.58 -20.67 -23.51
C LEU A 46 -22.91 -21.19 -22.10
N THR A 47 -22.31 -20.58 -21.07
CA THR A 47 -22.44 -20.94 -19.66
C THR A 47 -23.60 -20.22 -19.00
N THR A 48 -23.67 -18.89 -19.14
CA THR A 48 -24.69 -18.09 -18.43
C THR A 48 -25.96 -17.85 -19.25
N LYS A 49 -25.91 -18.04 -20.57
CA LYS A 49 -26.99 -17.70 -21.52
C LYS A 49 -27.28 -16.21 -21.61
N GLU A 50 -26.34 -15.38 -21.16
CA GLU A 50 -26.49 -13.93 -21.21
C GLU A 50 -25.89 -13.34 -22.49
N PRO A 51 -26.50 -12.29 -23.04
CA PRO A 51 -25.97 -11.57 -24.19
C PRO A 51 -24.70 -10.81 -23.82
N SER A 52 -23.67 -11.06 -24.62
CA SER A 52 -22.34 -10.47 -24.48
C SER A 52 -21.94 -9.76 -25.77
N LEU A 53 -21.21 -8.66 -25.64
CA LEU A 53 -20.57 -7.95 -26.74
C LEU A 53 -19.06 -8.05 -26.60
N GLU A 54 -18.41 -8.66 -27.58
CA GLU A 54 -16.95 -8.71 -27.66
C GLU A 54 -16.46 -7.89 -28.86
N CYS A 55 -15.57 -6.95 -28.60
CA CYS A 55 -14.84 -6.20 -29.60
C CYS A 55 -13.39 -6.69 -29.63
N PHE A 56 -12.97 -7.21 -30.78
CA PHE A 56 -11.63 -7.78 -30.97
C PHE A 56 -10.94 -7.18 -32.19
N CYS A 57 -9.72 -6.68 -31.99
CA CYS A 57 -8.88 -6.11 -33.04
C CYS A 57 -7.74 -7.09 -33.39
N GLU A 58 -7.80 -7.73 -34.55
CA GLU A 58 -6.80 -8.75 -34.94
C GLU A 58 -5.41 -8.16 -35.19
N ASN A 59 -5.33 -6.92 -35.67
CA ASN A 59 -4.08 -6.26 -36.07
C ASN A 59 -3.80 -5.01 -35.23
N ARG A 60 -4.22 -5.00 -33.96
CA ARG A 60 -4.04 -3.86 -33.05
C ARG A 60 -4.61 -2.56 -33.63
N GLU A 61 -5.72 -2.65 -34.36
CA GLU A 61 -6.39 -1.48 -34.90
C GLU A 61 -6.80 -0.53 -33.76
N ASN A 62 -6.85 0.77 -34.08
CA ASN A 62 -7.40 1.75 -33.15
C ASN A 62 -8.91 1.57 -33.08
N PHE A 63 -9.45 1.58 -31.87
CA PHE A 63 -10.87 1.35 -31.63
C PHE A 63 -11.45 2.50 -30.82
N THR A 64 -12.53 3.10 -31.30
CA THR A 64 -13.33 4.05 -30.51
C THR A 64 -14.66 3.41 -30.20
N MET A 65 -14.98 3.30 -28.91
CA MET A 65 -16.24 2.72 -28.49
C MET A 65 -17.40 3.66 -28.87
N HIS A 66 -18.36 3.15 -29.62
CA HIS A 66 -19.58 3.88 -29.96
C HIS A 66 -20.67 3.63 -28.91
N PRO A 67 -21.64 4.56 -28.77
CA PRO A 67 -22.82 4.32 -27.94
C PRO A 67 -23.52 3.01 -28.29
N ILE A 68 -23.73 2.16 -27.28
CA ILE A 68 -24.45 0.90 -27.42
C ILE A 68 -25.91 1.12 -27.05
N TYR A 69 -26.83 0.75 -27.95
CA TYR A 69 -28.27 0.91 -27.78
C TYR A 69 -29.01 -0.42 -27.51
N ASP A 70 -28.28 -1.53 -27.48
CA ASP A 70 -28.82 -2.83 -27.11
C ASP A 70 -28.71 -2.98 -25.58
N PHE A 71 -29.84 -2.73 -24.91
CA PHE A 71 -29.95 -2.72 -23.46
C PHE A 71 -29.98 -4.12 -22.84
N ASP A 72 -30.08 -5.17 -23.66
CA ASP A 72 -30.08 -6.54 -23.15
C ASP A 72 -28.66 -7.00 -22.82
N ILE A 73 -27.61 -6.40 -23.43
CA ILE A 73 -26.20 -6.75 -23.20
C ILE A 73 -25.83 -6.54 -21.73
N THR A 74 -25.37 -7.61 -21.08
CA THR A 74 -24.90 -7.58 -19.69
C THR A 74 -23.38 -7.69 -19.56
N ARG A 75 -22.69 -8.14 -20.61
CA ARG A 75 -21.21 -8.27 -20.62
C ARG A 75 -20.60 -7.56 -21.82
N ILE A 76 -19.57 -6.77 -21.57
CA ILE A 76 -18.76 -6.13 -22.61
C ILE A 76 -17.29 -6.45 -22.39
N THR A 77 -16.62 -6.93 -23.43
CA THR A 77 -15.17 -7.16 -23.44
C THR A 77 -14.56 -6.48 -24.67
N VAL A 78 -13.56 -5.63 -24.46
CA VAL A 78 -12.75 -5.02 -25.53
C VAL A 78 -11.32 -5.55 -25.41
N ARG A 79 -10.79 -6.18 -26.47
CA ARG A 79 -9.45 -6.77 -26.40
C ARG A 79 -8.63 -6.75 -27.69
N GLY A 80 -7.31 -6.81 -27.53
CA GLY A 80 -6.35 -6.95 -28.64
C GLY A 80 -6.16 -5.70 -29.49
N CYS A 81 -6.73 -4.56 -29.10
CA CYS A 81 -6.65 -3.32 -29.87
C CYS A 81 -5.37 -2.53 -29.58
N GLY A 82 -5.03 -1.61 -30.50
CA GLY A 82 -3.92 -0.68 -30.32
C GLY A 82 -4.33 0.41 -29.32
N ASN A 83 -4.87 1.51 -29.83
CA ASN A 83 -5.45 2.57 -29.01
C ASN A 83 -6.97 2.41 -28.88
N VAL A 84 -7.45 2.20 -27.66
CA VAL A 84 -8.87 2.21 -27.33
C VAL A 84 -9.26 3.54 -26.69
N ARG A 85 -10.25 4.20 -27.28
CA ARG A 85 -10.86 5.39 -26.71
C ARG A 85 -12.32 5.11 -26.32
N VAL A 86 -12.64 5.35 -25.06
CA VAL A 86 -14.03 5.34 -24.56
C VAL A 86 -14.50 6.79 -24.45
N PRO A 87 -15.39 7.26 -25.35
CA PRO A 87 -15.88 8.63 -25.32
C PRO A 87 -17.01 8.82 -24.30
N PHE A 88 -17.37 10.08 -24.09
CA PHE A 88 -18.53 10.50 -23.29
C PHE A 88 -19.77 9.67 -23.60
N ALA A 89 -20.41 9.14 -22.56
CA ALA A 89 -21.67 8.39 -22.63
C ALA A 89 -21.65 7.16 -23.56
N ALA A 90 -20.49 6.56 -23.84
CA ALA A 90 -20.38 5.37 -24.68
C ALA A 90 -21.19 4.19 -24.15
N LEU A 91 -21.26 4.01 -22.82
CA LEU A 91 -21.97 2.91 -22.17
C LEU A 91 -23.21 3.36 -21.39
N ASN A 92 -23.78 4.51 -21.74
CA ASN A 92 -24.82 5.15 -20.94
C ASN A 92 -26.12 4.31 -20.83
N ASN A 93 -26.65 4.17 -19.62
CA ASN A 93 -27.88 3.44 -19.27
C ASN A 93 -27.86 1.94 -19.55
N LEU A 94 -26.68 1.33 -19.69
CA LEU A 94 -26.56 -0.13 -19.76
C LEU A 94 -26.61 -0.74 -18.35
N GLN A 95 -27.25 -1.91 -18.25
CA GLN A 95 -27.18 -2.75 -17.06
C GLN A 95 -26.13 -3.84 -17.32
N LEU A 96 -24.87 -3.53 -16.99
CA LEU A 96 -23.75 -4.42 -17.22
C LEU A 96 -23.41 -5.15 -15.93
N GLU A 97 -23.22 -6.46 -15.98
CA GLU A 97 -22.61 -7.24 -14.91
C GLU A 97 -21.09 -7.24 -15.04
N VAL A 98 -20.57 -7.29 -16.27
CA VAL A 98 -19.13 -7.41 -16.53
C VAL A 98 -18.68 -6.43 -17.61
N LEU A 99 -17.64 -5.66 -17.29
CA LEU A 99 -16.97 -4.76 -18.22
C LEU A 99 -15.46 -4.99 -18.18
N GLU A 100 -14.87 -5.38 -19.31
CA GLU A 100 -13.46 -5.72 -19.41
C GLU A 100 -12.74 -4.98 -20.55
N PHE A 101 -11.57 -4.43 -20.25
CA PHE A 101 -10.61 -3.93 -21.22
C PHE A 101 -9.31 -4.72 -21.06
N LEU A 102 -8.93 -5.50 -22.08
CA LEU A 102 -7.88 -6.50 -21.97
C LEU A 102 -6.86 -6.37 -23.11
N ASP A 103 -5.57 -6.48 -22.81
CA ASP A 103 -4.52 -6.56 -23.82
C ASP A 103 -4.58 -5.40 -24.83
N LEU A 104 -4.36 -4.17 -24.36
CA LEU A 104 -4.43 -2.94 -25.17
C LEU A 104 -3.10 -2.19 -25.11
N GLU A 105 -2.65 -1.60 -26.23
CA GLU A 105 -1.45 -0.74 -26.19
C GLU A 105 -1.73 0.55 -25.42
N ARG A 106 -2.92 1.14 -25.62
CA ARG A 106 -3.38 2.31 -24.89
C ARG A 106 -4.88 2.25 -24.62
N LEU A 107 -5.28 2.66 -23.43
CA LEU A 107 -6.68 2.86 -23.06
C LEU A 107 -6.87 4.29 -22.55
N THR A 108 -7.68 5.06 -23.27
CA THR A 108 -8.11 6.40 -22.84
C THR A 108 -9.60 6.38 -22.51
N ILE A 109 -9.94 6.60 -21.23
CA ILE A 109 -11.33 6.73 -20.77
C ILE A 109 -11.61 8.20 -20.49
N LEU A 110 -12.52 8.80 -21.27
CA LEU A 110 -12.87 10.21 -21.11
C LEU A 110 -13.86 10.43 -19.96
N SER A 111 -14.02 11.68 -19.53
CA SER A 111 -15.00 12.06 -18.53
C SER A 111 -16.41 11.57 -18.88
N PHE A 112 -17.12 11.02 -17.89
CA PHE A 112 -18.49 10.53 -18.00
C PHE A 112 -18.71 9.45 -19.08
N SER A 113 -17.65 8.70 -19.45
CA SER A 113 -17.76 7.60 -20.42
C SER A 113 -18.67 6.48 -19.92
N LEU A 114 -18.66 6.25 -18.61
CA LEU A 114 -19.40 5.20 -17.92
C LEU A 114 -20.57 5.77 -17.11
N SER A 115 -21.04 6.97 -17.48
CA SER A 115 -22.16 7.60 -16.78
C SER A 115 -23.41 6.73 -16.82
N SER A 116 -24.02 6.51 -15.67
CA SER A 116 -25.27 5.76 -15.51
C SER A 116 -25.22 4.30 -16.01
N VAL A 117 -24.03 3.70 -16.11
CA VAL A 117 -23.92 2.24 -16.16
C VAL A 117 -24.33 1.70 -14.78
N GLN A 118 -25.23 0.71 -14.76
CA GLN A 118 -25.74 0.11 -13.53
C GLN A 118 -25.37 -1.37 -13.45
N GLY A 119 -25.28 -1.89 -12.23
CA GLY A 119 -25.19 -3.34 -11.98
C GLY A 119 -23.81 -3.97 -12.18
N VAL A 120 -22.75 -3.17 -12.38
CA VAL A 120 -21.40 -3.69 -12.69
C VAL A 120 -20.87 -4.48 -11.51
N GLU A 121 -20.90 -5.80 -11.60
CA GLU A 121 -20.27 -6.68 -10.62
C GLU A 121 -18.76 -6.65 -10.79
N ILE A 122 -18.27 -6.77 -12.03
CA ILE A 122 -16.83 -6.85 -12.33
C ILE A 122 -16.46 -5.79 -13.36
N LEU A 123 -15.57 -4.88 -12.96
CA LEU A 123 -14.86 -3.97 -13.85
C LEU A 123 -13.38 -4.33 -13.85
N LYS A 124 -12.87 -4.77 -15.00
CA LYS A 124 -11.48 -5.22 -15.15
C LYS A 124 -10.76 -4.45 -16.25
N ILE A 125 -9.60 -3.90 -15.92
CA ILE A 125 -8.67 -3.28 -16.86
C ILE A 125 -7.35 -4.02 -16.70
N ALA A 126 -6.94 -4.76 -17.72
CA ALA A 126 -5.77 -5.62 -17.64
C ALA A 126 -4.89 -5.60 -18.89
N ASP A 127 -3.59 -5.76 -18.68
CA ASP A 127 -2.58 -5.83 -19.74
C ASP A 127 -2.61 -4.56 -20.62
N ILE A 128 -2.47 -3.39 -19.97
CA ILE A 128 -2.54 -2.07 -20.61
C ILE A 128 -1.19 -1.37 -20.49
N ALA A 129 -0.55 -1.10 -21.64
CA ALA A 129 0.77 -0.47 -21.64
C ALA A 129 0.76 1.04 -21.36
N ASP A 130 -0.35 1.73 -21.66
CA ASP A 130 -0.56 3.15 -21.34
C ASP A 130 -2.04 3.42 -20.98
N LEU A 131 -2.34 3.51 -19.69
CA LEU A 131 -3.66 3.87 -19.18
C LEU A 131 -3.75 5.39 -18.97
N GLU A 132 -4.76 6.00 -19.58
CA GLU A 132 -5.15 7.38 -19.38
C GLU A 132 -6.61 7.44 -18.91
N VAL A 133 -6.80 7.80 -17.65
CA VAL A 133 -8.14 8.02 -17.08
C VAL A 133 -8.30 9.51 -16.87
N VAL A 134 -9.18 10.14 -17.64
CA VAL A 134 -9.50 11.55 -17.45
C VAL A 134 -10.37 11.70 -16.19
N GLN A 135 -10.21 12.82 -15.48
CA GLN A 135 -11.06 13.21 -14.36
C GLN A 135 -12.55 12.89 -14.64
N HIS A 136 -13.21 12.27 -13.65
CA HIS A 136 -14.64 11.89 -13.71
C HIS A 136 -15.02 10.83 -14.75
N ALA A 137 -14.06 10.04 -15.23
CA ALA A 137 -14.31 8.94 -16.18
C ALA A 137 -15.33 7.91 -15.68
N PHE A 138 -15.28 7.58 -14.38
CA PHE A 138 -16.12 6.56 -13.75
C PHE A 138 -17.32 7.13 -12.98
N VAL A 139 -17.71 8.39 -13.24
CA VAL A 139 -18.90 8.98 -12.59
C VAL A 139 -20.13 8.12 -12.86
N GLY A 140 -20.91 7.88 -11.80
CA GLY A 140 -22.16 7.13 -11.88
C GLY A 140 -21.98 5.63 -11.73
N LEU A 141 -20.75 5.14 -11.56
CA LEU A 141 -20.50 3.77 -11.16
C LEU A 141 -20.58 3.63 -9.64
N TYR A 142 -21.50 2.78 -9.20
CA TYR A 142 -21.74 2.49 -7.79
C TYR A 142 -22.04 1.01 -7.59
N ASN A 143 -21.78 0.50 -6.38
CA ASN A 143 -22.05 -0.88 -5.98
C ASN A 143 -21.30 -1.93 -6.83
N ILE A 144 -20.01 -1.69 -7.05
CA ILE A 144 -19.15 -2.64 -7.78
C ILE A 144 -18.67 -3.73 -6.82
N ASP A 145 -18.82 -5.01 -7.19
CA ASP A 145 -18.23 -6.09 -6.39
C ASP A 145 -16.70 -6.08 -6.51
N ARG A 146 -16.18 -6.05 -7.74
CA ARG A 146 -14.73 -6.12 -8.01
C ARG A 146 -14.30 -5.11 -9.06
N PHE A 147 -13.46 -4.16 -8.64
CA PHE A 147 -12.67 -3.32 -9.54
C PHE A 147 -11.24 -3.87 -9.60
N ILE A 148 -10.77 -4.27 -10.77
CA ILE A 148 -9.46 -4.91 -10.95
C ILE A 148 -8.63 -4.11 -11.96
N LEU A 149 -7.48 -3.60 -11.53
CA LEU A 149 -6.38 -3.13 -12.37
C LEU A 149 -5.27 -4.17 -12.33
N ARG A 150 -4.87 -4.74 -13.46
CA ARG A 150 -3.79 -5.74 -13.49
C ARG A 150 -2.82 -5.55 -14.64
N ASN A 151 -1.52 -5.57 -14.37
CA ASN A 151 -0.50 -5.36 -15.41
C ASN A 151 -0.78 -4.08 -16.22
N VAL A 152 -1.01 -2.99 -15.48
CA VAL A 152 -1.33 -1.68 -16.04
C VAL A 152 -0.15 -0.74 -15.81
N THR A 153 0.24 -0.03 -16.86
CA THR A 153 1.18 1.09 -16.75
C THR A 153 0.45 2.41 -17.01
N ALA A 154 0.63 3.40 -16.14
CA ALA A 154 0.16 4.76 -16.35
C ALA A 154 1.31 5.75 -16.11
N ASN A 155 1.57 6.61 -17.10
CA ASN A 155 2.57 7.66 -16.94
C ASN A 155 2.09 8.75 -15.98
N ILE A 156 0.82 9.14 -16.09
CA ILE A 156 0.17 10.09 -15.19
C ILE A 156 -1.20 9.53 -14.87
N LEU A 157 -1.47 9.34 -13.59
CA LEU A 157 -2.82 9.14 -13.10
C LEU A 157 -3.33 10.48 -12.60
N THR A 158 -4.17 11.12 -13.42
CA THR A 158 -4.59 12.50 -13.17
C THR A 158 -5.44 12.60 -11.92
N ARG A 159 -5.53 13.81 -11.39
CA ARG A 159 -6.46 14.14 -10.32
C ARG A 159 -7.85 13.57 -10.58
N ASP A 160 -8.46 13.01 -9.55
CA ASP A 160 -9.81 12.47 -9.58
C ASP A 160 -10.04 11.33 -10.60
N ALA A 161 -8.98 10.63 -11.03
CA ALA A 161 -9.08 9.51 -11.98
C ALA A 161 -10.07 8.45 -11.50
N PHE A 162 -9.93 7.99 -10.25
CA PHE A 162 -10.80 6.97 -9.65
C PHE A 162 -11.75 7.54 -8.59
N SER A 163 -11.87 8.86 -8.46
CA SER A 163 -12.57 9.48 -7.31
C SER A 163 -14.08 9.29 -7.30
N SER A 164 -14.65 8.98 -8.47
CA SER A 164 -16.10 8.94 -8.66
C SER A 164 -16.70 7.54 -8.50
N ILE A 165 -15.87 6.55 -8.13
CA ILE A 165 -16.30 5.19 -7.88
C ILE A 165 -16.66 5.06 -6.40
N THR A 166 -17.87 4.61 -6.10
CA THR A 166 -18.38 4.50 -4.73
C THR A 166 -18.95 3.12 -4.45
N ASN A 167 -18.88 2.67 -3.19
CA ASN A 167 -19.39 1.37 -2.74
C ASN A 167 -18.75 0.19 -3.50
N VAL A 168 -17.43 0.08 -3.45
CA VAL A 168 -16.69 -1.02 -4.09
C VAL A 168 -16.40 -2.10 -3.04
N ARG A 169 -16.76 -3.36 -3.25
CA ARG A 169 -16.40 -4.40 -2.27
C ARG A 169 -14.89 -4.68 -2.32
N HIS A 170 -14.33 -4.88 -3.51
CA HIS A 170 -12.90 -5.16 -3.69
C HIS A 170 -12.30 -4.26 -4.76
N PHE A 171 -11.39 -3.37 -4.38
CA PHE A 171 -10.55 -2.62 -5.31
C PHE A 171 -9.14 -3.24 -5.30
N MET A 172 -8.74 -3.82 -6.44
CA MET A 172 -7.49 -4.58 -6.58
C MET A 172 -6.60 -3.94 -7.64
N VAL A 173 -5.34 -3.69 -7.28
CA VAL A 173 -4.28 -3.25 -8.19
C VAL A 173 -3.16 -4.26 -8.14
N GLU A 174 -2.83 -4.90 -9.25
CA GLU A 174 -1.85 -5.99 -9.30
C GLU A 174 -0.84 -5.78 -10.42
N ASP A 175 0.43 -6.08 -10.15
CA ASP A 175 1.50 -6.12 -11.15
C ASP A 175 1.62 -4.83 -11.99
N SER A 176 1.38 -3.66 -11.40
CA SER A 176 1.18 -2.39 -12.12
C SER A 176 2.28 -1.36 -11.86
N THR A 177 2.37 -0.33 -12.70
CA THR A 177 3.34 0.78 -12.56
C THR A 177 2.68 2.13 -12.78
N PHE A 178 2.73 3.00 -11.79
CA PHE A 178 2.22 4.37 -11.84
C PHE A 178 3.37 5.35 -11.62
N LYS A 179 3.73 6.12 -12.65
CA LYS A 179 4.87 7.05 -12.55
C LYS A 179 4.52 8.31 -11.76
N ASN A 180 3.47 9.04 -12.16
CA ASN A 180 2.98 10.18 -11.39
C ASN A 180 1.54 9.94 -10.95
N VAL A 181 1.30 9.94 -9.65
CA VAL A 181 -0.04 9.84 -9.07
C VAL A 181 -0.39 11.19 -8.46
N GLU A 182 -1.25 11.92 -9.16
CA GLU A 182 -1.65 13.27 -8.76
C GLU A 182 -2.57 13.24 -7.52
N GLU A 183 -2.78 14.43 -6.95
CA GLU A 183 -3.74 14.65 -5.87
C GLU A 183 -5.09 13.98 -6.14
N LEU A 184 -5.60 13.19 -5.18
CA LEU A 184 -6.92 12.54 -5.21
C LEU A 184 -7.13 11.55 -6.38
N ALA A 185 -6.05 11.09 -7.02
CA ALA A 185 -6.15 10.09 -8.08
C ALA A 185 -6.86 8.81 -7.60
N PHE A 186 -6.57 8.35 -6.38
CA PHE A 186 -7.25 7.25 -5.69
C PHE A 186 -8.12 7.76 -4.52
N ALA A 187 -9.09 8.63 -4.81
CA ALA A 187 -10.06 9.09 -3.81
C ALA A 187 -11.29 8.16 -3.73
N ILE A 188 -11.17 7.04 -3.03
CA ILE A 188 -12.19 5.98 -3.02
C ILE A 188 -13.01 6.04 -1.73
N HIS A 189 -14.33 6.12 -1.88
CA HIS A 189 -15.28 6.14 -0.77
C HIS A 189 -16.03 4.81 -0.67
N ASN A 190 -16.14 4.29 0.55
CA ASN A 190 -16.84 3.04 0.88
C ASN A 190 -16.25 1.87 0.09
N VAL A 191 -15.01 1.51 0.40
CA VAL A 191 -14.38 0.32 -0.16
C VAL A 191 -14.21 -0.73 0.92
N THR A 192 -14.79 -1.93 0.80
CA THR A 192 -14.60 -2.95 1.86
C THR A 192 -13.12 -3.31 1.97
N ASN A 193 -12.50 -3.67 0.85
CA ASN A 193 -11.08 -4.02 0.78
C ASN A 193 -10.38 -3.29 -0.38
N PHE A 194 -9.39 -2.48 -0.06
CA PHE A 194 -8.45 -1.93 -1.03
C PHE A 194 -7.15 -2.72 -0.96
N SER A 195 -6.65 -3.23 -2.10
CA SER A 195 -5.37 -3.91 -2.14
C SER A 195 -4.55 -3.51 -3.36
N ALA A 196 -3.26 -3.27 -3.14
CA ALA A 196 -2.26 -3.15 -4.17
C ALA A 196 -1.16 -4.20 -3.95
N LYS A 197 -0.80 -4.94 -5.01
CA LYS A 197 0.19 -6.02 -4.96
C LYS A 197 1.19 -5.89 -6.10
N ASN A 198 2.47 -6.14 -5.82
CA ASN A 198 3.53 -6.10 -6.84
C ASN A 198 3.49 -4.83 -7.69
N THR A 199 3.20 -3.68 -7.06
CA THR A 199 2.91 -2.43 -7.76
C THR A 199 3.94 -1.37 -7.43
N GLU A 200 4.39 -0.65 -8.45
CA GLU A 200 5.34 0.45 -8.31
C GLU A 200 4.63 1.80 -8.42
N PHE A 201 4.88 2.67 -7.45
CA PHE A 201 4.44 4.05 -7.40
C PHE A 201 5.70 4.92 -7.34
N HIS A 202 6.02 5.65 -8.43
CA HIS A 202 7.25 6.44 -8.44
C HIS A 202 7.07 7.73 -7.64
N THR A 203 6.13 8.59 -8.03
CA THR A 203 5.84 9.83 -7.32
C THR A 203 4.38 9.84 -6.87
N LEU A 204 4.16 10.02 -5.57
CA LEU A 204 2.85 10.27 -4.99
C LEU A 204 2.74 11.73 -4.56
N GLU A 205 1.82 12.48 -5.16
CA GLU A 205 1.50 13.83 -4.69
C GLU A 205 0.82 13.82 -3.31
N ASN A 206 0.54 15.01 -2.78
CA ASN A 206 -0.27 15.16 -1.58
C ASN A 206 -1.70 14.65 -1.84
N CYS A 207 -2.28 13.92 -0.89
CA CYS A 207 -3.59 13.29 -0.98
C CYS A 207 -3.75 12.33 -2.17
N ALA A 208 -2.66 11.76 -2.72
CA ALA A 208 -2.72 10.82 -3.84
C ALA A 208 -3.69 9.65 -3.56
N PHE A 209 -3.66 9.15 -2.33
CA PHE A 209 -4.63 8.19 -1.79
C PHE A 209 -5.51 8.88 -0.76
N LEU A 210 -6.81 8.91 -1.03
CA LEU A 210 -7.83 9.25 -0.05
C LEU A 210 -8.78 8.07 0.04
N ILE A 211 -8.64 7.26 1.09
CA ILE A 211 -9.51 6.10 1.31
C ILE A 211 -10.38 6.39 2.53
N HIS A 212 -11.69 6.41 2.29
CA HIS A 212 -12.68 6.69 3.32
C HIS A 212 -13.62 5.51 3.49
N ASN A 213 -13.81 5.08 4.74
CA ASN A 213 -14.68 3.98 5.12
C ASN A 213 -14.26 2.65 4.47
N SER A 214 -13.33 1.95 5.13
CA SER A 214 -12.80 0.66 4.66
C SER A 214 -12.49 -0.30 5.80
N GLU A 215 -12.65 -1.60 5.56
CA GLU A 215 -12.24 -2.62 6.53
C GLU A 215 -10.73 -2.86 6.44
N GLU A 216 -10.19 -2.96 5.22
CA GLU A 216 -8.77 -3.27 5.01
C GLU A 216 -8.18 -2.47 3.83
N VAL A 217 -7.01 -1.90 4.08
CA VAL A 217 -6.12 -1.31 3.07
C VAL A 217 -4.78 -2.04 3.13
N LEU A 218 -4.47 -2.79 2.07
CA LEU A 218 -3.27 -3.63 1.97
C LEU A 218 -2.36 -3.19 0.81
N PHE A 219 -1.08 -2.99 1.11
CA PHE A 219 -0.01 -2.84 0.13
C PHE A 219 1.02 -3.96 0.35
N ASP A 220 1.06 -4.94 -0.56
CA ASP A 220 1.95 -6.11 -0.46
C ASP A 220 2.95 -6.15 -1.62
N ASN A 221 4.24 -6.16 -1.30
CA ASN A 221 5.31 -6.13 -2.29
C ASN A 221 5.21 -4.90 -3.22
N CYS A 222 4.91 -3.74 -2.66
CA CYS A 222 4.83 -2.47 -3.41
C CYS A 222 6.11 -1.65 -3.26
N VAL A 223 6.42 -0.85 -4.27
CA VAL A 223 7.54 0.11 -4.23
C VAL A 223 6.97 1.52 -4.26
N PHE A 224 7.36 2.35 -3.30
CA PHE A 224 7.02 3.77 -3.21
C PHE A 224 8.33 4.56 -3.30
N GLN A 225 8.67 5.11 -4.46
CA GLN A 225 9.98 5.77 -4.63
C GLN A 225 10.01 7.12 -3.89
N GLU A 226 9.02 7.98 -4.13
CA GLU A 226 8.90 9.30 -3.53
C GLU A 226 7.47 9.54 -3.03
N THR A 227 7.34 9.80 -1.73
CA THR A 227 6.08 10.25 -1.11
C THR A 227 6.18 11.73 -0.77
N LYS A 228 5.07 12.47 -0.91
CA LYS A 228 4.95 13.83 -0.39
C LYS A 228 4.23 13.81 0.96
N ASN A 229 4.27 14.94 1.67
CA ASN A 229 3.50 15.12 2.90
C ASN A 229 2.01 14.89 2.58
N GLY A 230 1.33 14.08 3.38
CA GLY A 230 -0.08 13.77 3.22
C GLY A 230 -0.42 12.88 2.03
N SER A 231 0.54 12.16 1.41
CA SER A 231 0.22 11.27 0.28
C SER A 231 -0.86 10.23 0.58
N PHE A 232 -1.02 9.82 1.84
CA PHE A 232 -2.08 8.94 2.29
C PHE A 232 -2.98 9.65 3.31
N ILE A 233 -4.27 9.73 2.99
CA ILE A 233 -5.32 10.18 3.89
C ILE A 233 -6.31 9.04 4.07
N LEU A 234 -6.36 8.49 5.29
CA LEU A 234 -7.20 7.37 5.64
C LEU A 234 -8.17 7.78 6.74
N SER A 235 -9.47 7.61 6.50
CA SER A 235 -10.48 7.97 7.49
C SER A 235 -11.51 6.86 7.64
N PHE A 236 -11.78 6.46 8.89
CA PHE A 236 -12.65 5.32 9.19
C PHE A 236 -12.18 4.04 8.48
N VAL A 237 -10.87 3.78 8.53
CA VAL A 237 -10.26 2.56 8.00
C VAL A 237 -9.93 1.67 9.19
N ASP A 238 -10.34 0.40 9.19
CA ASP A 238 -10.06 -0.49 10.33
C ASP A 238 -8.60 -0.96 10.32
N SER A 239 -8.08 -1.41 9.18
CA SER A 239 -6.72 -1.94 9.06
C SER A 239 -5.94 -1.31 7.91
N LEU A 240 -4.70 -0.88 8.20
CA LEU A 240 -3.71 -0.50 7.20
C LEU A 240 -2.47 -1.38 7.32
N VAL A 241 -2.10 -2.06 6.24
CA VAL A 241 -0.95 -2.96 6.19
C VAL A 241 -0.05 -2.65 5.00
N PHE A 242 1.21 -2.34 5.29
CA PHE A 242 2.30 -2.39 4.32
C PHE A 242 3.17 -3.60 4.62
N ARG A 243 3.28 -4.53 3.68
CA ARG A 243 4.04 -5.77 3.86
C ARG A 243 4.98 -6.01 2.68
N ASN A 244 6.21 -6.42 2.98
CA ASN A 244 7.22 -6.71 1.95
C ASN A 244 7.47 -5.51 1.02
N SER A 245 7.21 -4.28 1.47
CA SER A 245 7.22 -3.10 0.61
C SER A 245 8.52 -2.32 0.73
N GLN A 246 8.84 -1.54 -0.29
CA GLN A 246 10.00 -0.67 -0.31
C GLN A 246 9.56 0.80 -0.36
N PHE A 247 10.16 1.63 0.49
CA PHE A 247 9.97 3.08 0.52
C PHE A 247 11.31 3.74 0.25
N GLY A 248 11.40 4.57 -0.79
CA GLY A 248 12.55 5.45 -1.01
C GLY A 248 12.55 6.57 0.02
N GLU A 249 11.47 7.34 0.09
CA GLU A 249 11.30 8.36 1.14
C GLU A 249 9.92 8.24 1.79
N LEU A 250 9.90 8.22 3.13
CA LEU A 250 8.72 8.49 3.95
C LEU A 250 8.80 9.92 4.46
N ALA A 251 8.06 10.81 3.80
CA ALA A 251 8.03 12.24 4.09
C ALA A 251 7.41 12.55 5.47
N THR A 252 7.57 13.79 5.94
CA THR A 252 6.90 14.27 7.15
C THR A 252 5.38 14.21 6.98
N SER A 253 4.66 13.68 7.97
CA SER A 253 3.20 13.50 7.90
C SER A 253 2.74 12.83 6.61
N TYR A 254 3.50 11.86 6.07
CA TYR A 254 3.13 11.20 4.80
C TYR A 254 1.78 10.47 4.91
N LEU A 255 1.45 10.01 6.12
CA LEU A 255 0.21 9.31 6.46
C LEU A 255 -0.57 10.13 7.49
N GLN A 256 -1.79 10.51 7.10
CA GLN A 256 -2.81 11.06 7.97
C GLN A 256 -3.89 10.00 8.17
N SER A 257 -4.13 9.62 9.42
CA SER A 257 -5.18 8.67 9.74
C SER A 257 -6.11 9.18 10.84
N ASN A 258 -7.39 8.87 10.70
CA ASN A 258 -8.38 9.10 11.75
C ASN A 258 -9.10 7.78 12.02
N GLY A 259 -8.79 7.20 13.19
CA GLY A 259 -9.47 6.02 13.69
C GLY A 259 -9.02 4.67 13.17
N LEU A 260 -7.72 4.46 12.91
CA LEU A 260 -7.23 3.11 12.58
C LEU A 260 -7.37 2.20 13.80
N LYS A 261 -7.91 0.99 13.64
CA LYS A 261 -7.77 -0.04 14.69
C LYS A 261 -6.36 -0.61 14.67
N THR A 262 -5.89 -0.96 13.47
CA THR A 262 -4.60 -1.61 13.29
C THR A 262 -3.74 -0.93 12.22
N PHE A 263 -2.47 -0.76 12.53
CA PHE A 263 -1.47 -0.23 11.61
C PHE A 263 -0.25 -1.16 11.59
N SER A 264 0.19 -1.56 10.40
CA SER A 264 1.30 -2.49 10.22
C SER A 264 2.27 -2.06 9.13
N ILE A 265 3.57 -2.05 9.44
CA ILE A 265 4.67 -2.04 8.46
C ILE A 265 5.56 -3.23 8.79
N ILE A 266 5.59 -4.24 7.91
CA ILE A 266 6.23 -5.53 8.18
C ILE A 266 7.10 -5.99 7.02
N ASN A 267 8.31 -6.45 7.32
CA ASN A 267 9.27 -6.96 6.33
C ASN A 267 9.57 -5.94 5.21
N SER A 268 9.52 -4.65 5.53
CA SER A 268 9.67 -3.57 4.55
C SER A 268 11.07 -2.96 4.60
N VAL A 269 11.48 -2.33 3.50
CA VAL A 269 12.71 -1.54 3.40
C VAL A 269 12.34 -0.07 3.33
N ILE A 270 12.95 0.76 4.17
CA ILE A 270 12.78 2.20 4.20
C ILE A 270 14.17 2.80 3.99
N GLU A 271 14.41 3.41 2.84
CA GLU A 271 15.68 4.06 2.53
C GLU A 271 15.85 5.32 3.40
N GLU A 272 14.84 6.19 3.45
CA GLU A 272 14.87 7.41 4.24
C GLU A 272 13.56 7.65 5.02
N LEU A 273 13.66 7.84 6.33
CA LEU A 273 12.55 8.11 7.24
C LEU A 273 12.70 9.50 7.86
N LYS A 274 11.95 10.49 7.34
CA LYS A 274 12.02 11.90 7.76
C LYS A 274 11.49 12.13 9.18
N PRO A 275 11.85 13.25 9.83
CA PRO A 275 11.23 13.65 11.10
C PRO A 275 9.70 13.72 10.99
N GLU A 276 9.00 13.34 12.07
CA GLU A 276 7.54 13.46 12.15
C GLU A 276 6.78 12.67 11.04
N ALA A 277 7.39 11.64 10.45
CA ALA A 277 6.77 10.85 9.37
C ALA A 277 5.38 10.31 9.76
N PHE A 278 5.23 9.88 11.02
CA PHE A 278 3.98 9.33 11.56
C PHE A 278 3.19 10.31 12.44
N LYS A 279 3.47 11.62 12.41
CA LYS A 279 2.88 12.60 13.36
C LYS A 279 1.36 12.55 13.42
N ASP A 280 0.71 12.36 12.27
CA ASP A 280 -0.74 12.34 12.12
C ASP A 280 -1.31 10.90 12.08
N LEU A 281 -0.56 9.93 12.61
CA LEU A 281 -0.98 8.55 12.78
C LEU A 281 -1.78 8.39 14.08
N GLU A 282 -3.08 8.14 13.94
CA GLU A 282 -3.98 7.78 15.04
C GLU A 282 -4.37 6.30 14.94
N VAL A 283 -4.01 5.51 15.97
CA VAL A 283 -4.26 4.06 16.07
C VAL A 283 -4.86 3.71 17.42
N HIS A 284 -5.83 2.80 17.46
CA HIS A 284 -6.59 2.48 18.66
C HIS A 284 -6.31 1.11 19.29
N GLU A 285 -5.84 0.12 18.53
CA GLU A 285 -5.67 -1.24 19.06
C GLU A 285 -4.24 -1.77 18.91
N LEU A 286 -3.68 -1.75 17.70
CA LEU A 286 -2.42 -2.44 17.41
C LEU A 286 -1.52 -1.66 16.44
N ILE A 287 -0.28 -1.43 16.85
CA ILE A 287 0.80 -1.00 15.96
C ILE A 287 1.79 -2.17 15.80
N ASN A 288 1.99 -2.64 14.56
CA ASN A 288 2.91 -3.73 14.25
C ASN A 288 4.02 -3.26 13.31
N PHE A 289 5.18 -2.94 13.89
CA PHE A 289 6.32 -2.40 13.16
C PHE A 289 7.51 -3.36 13.30
N LYS A 290 7.57 -4.35 12.40
CA LYS A 290 8.47 -5.50 12.54
C LYS A 290 9.29 -5.82 11.32
N ASN A 291 10.49 -6.34 11.56
CA ASN A 291 11.37 -6.89 10.52
C ASN A 291 11.69 -5.88 9.41
N ASN A 292 11.66 -4.59 9.71
CA ASN A 292 11.94 -3.56 8.72
C ASN A 292 13.44 -3.25 8.65
N THR A 293 13.91 -2.88 7.47
CA THR A 293 15.27 -2.35 7.27
C THR A 293 15.18 -0.85 7.04
N ILE A 294 15.79 -0.05 7.91
CA ILE A 294 15.77 1.41 7.83
C ILE A 294 17.19 1.91 7.61
N LYS A 295 17.47 2.51 6.45
CA LYS A 295 18.83 2.96 6.14
C LYS A 295 19.15 4.32 6.75
N ILE A 296 18.25 5.29 6.66
CA ILE A 296 18.41 6.60 7.29
C ILE A 296 17.16 6.89 8.12
N ALA A 297 17.34 7.17 9.41
CA ALA A 297 16.27 7.57 10.31
C ALA A 297 16.65 8.85 11.03
N TYR A 298 15.87 9.91 10.81
CA TYR A 298 16.09 11.18 11.50
C TYR A 298 15.48 11.17 12.89
N GLU A 299 15.92 12.12 13.72
CA GLU A 299 15.35 12.35 15.05
C GLU A 299 13.83 12.56 14.97
N ASN A 300 13.11 12.02 15.96
CA ASN A 300 11.65 12.09 16.10
C ASN A 300 10.84 11.42 14.98
N SER A 301 11.48 10.72 14.05
CA SER A 301 10.80 10.03 12.95
C SER A 301 9.81 8.96 13.41
N LEU A 302 10.11 8.24 14.49
CA LEU A 302 9.28 7.17 15.05
C LEU A 302 8.51 7.59 16.32
N ASN A 303 8.56 8.86 16.73
CA ASN A 303 7.96 9.28 18.01
C ASN A 303 6.48 8.90 18.10
N ALA A 304 5.69 9.21 17.07
CA ALA A 304 4.27 8.87 17.06
C ALA A 304 3.97 7.36 17.04
N ILE A 305 4.96 6.49 16.83
CA ILE A 305 4.82 5.04 17.04
C ILE A 305 5.22 4.66 18.46
N LEU A 306 6.31 5.24 18.97
CA LEU A 306 6.96 4.82 20.22
C LEU A 306 6.42 5.50 21.47
N THR A 307 5.80 6.68 21.35
CA THR A 307 5.28 7.47 22.48
C THR A 307 3.76 7.38 22.61
N GLN A 308 3.12 6.46 21.90
CA GLN A 308 1.68 6.21 22.05
C GLN A 308 1.40 5.67 23.46
N PRO A 309 0.29 6.07 24.11
CA PRO A 309 -0.04 5.62 25.45
C PRO A 309 -0.29 4.10 25.46
N SER A 310 0.68 3.35 25.96
CA SER A 310 0.73 1.88 25.89
C SER A 310 -0.34 1.16 26.71
N ASN A 311 -0.99 1.85 27.65
CA ASN A 311 -2.11 1.30 28.41
C ASN A 311 -3.33 0.95 27.54
N TYR A 312 -3.37 1.44 26.29
CA TYR A 312 -4.50 1.27 25.39
C TYR A 312 -4.14 0.62 24.05
N ILE A 313 -2.87 0.63 23.66
CA ILE A 313 -2.41 0.20 22.32
C ILE A 313 -1.32 -0.87 22.47
N ASP A 314 -1.52 -2.03 21.83
CA ASP A 314 -0.50 -3.07 21.71
C ASP A 314 0.57 -2.63 20.70
N ILE A 315 1.79 -2.35 21.17
CA ILE A 315 2.91 -1.91 20.31
C ILE A 315 3.88 -3.08 20.09
N LYS A 316 3.83 -3.62 18.89
CA LYS A 316 4.70 -4.69 18.39
C LYS A 316 5.87 -4.09 17.61
N PHE A 317 6.82 -3.50 18.33
CA PHE A 317 8.05 -2.93 17.75
C PHE A 317 9.23 -3.87 17.95
N CYS A 318 9.64 -4.61 16.93
CA CYS A 318 10.82 -5.47 17.06
C CYS A 318 11.49 -5.80 15.74
N CYS A 319 12.70 -6.32 15.84
CA CYS A 319 13.41 -6.99 14.77
C CYS A 319 13.74 -6.08 13.58
N ASN A 320 13.81 -4.77 13.81
CA ASN A 320 14.19 -3.81 12.78
C ASN A 320 15.72 -3.67 12.75
N SER A 321 16.24 -3.38 11.56
CA SER A 321 17.65 -3.16 11.33
C SER A 321 17.90 -1.73 10.89
N PHE A 322 18.88 -1.08 11.51
CA PHE A 322 19.21 0.32 11.24
C PHE A 322 20.64 0.45 10.73
N THR A 323 20.93 1.47 9.90
CA THR A 323 22.32 1.92 9.76
C THR A 323 22.78 2.46 11.11
N CYS A 324 23.79 1.85 11.70
CA CYS A 324 24.30 2.24 13.02
C CYS A 324 25.34 3.34 12.89
N ASP A 325 24.84 4.55 12.71
CA ASP A 325 25.59 5.79 12.74
C ASP A 325 24.95 6.78 13.74
N CYS A 326 25.45 8.00 13.78
CA CYS A 326 24.90 9.01 14.67
C CYS A 326 23.51 9.51 14.29
N ASN A 327 22.88 9.10 13.19
CA ASN A 327 21.50 9.50 12.90
C ASN A 327 20.50 8.80 13.83
N ILE A 328 20.84 7.63 14.39
CA ILE A 328 19.95 6.87 15.27
C ILE A 328 20.25 7.05 16.77
N PHE A 329 21.17 7.95 17.14
CA PHE A 329 21.61 8.09 18.54
C PHE A 329 20.46 8.47 19.50
N TRP A 330 19.45 9.18 18.99
CA TRP A 330 18.23 9.54 19.73
C TRP A 330 17.42 8.32 20.19
N LEU A 331 17.62 7.12 19.61
CA LEU A 331 16.99 5.90 20.14
C LEU A 331 17.43 5.60 21.59
N TRP A 332 18.61 6.07 22.02
CA TRP A 332 19.09 5.89 23.39
C TRP A 332 18.40 6.81 24.40
N SER A 333 17.81 7.94 23.96
CA SER A 333 17.00 8.77 24.85
C SER A 333 15.60 8.20 25.08
N LEU A 334 15.19 7.17 24.33
CA LEU A 334 13.89 6.50 24.49
C LEU A 334 13.91 5.36 25.51
N LYS A 335 15.04 5.15 26.21
CA LYS A 335 15.28 4.00 27.09
C LYS A 335 14.24 3.87 28.22
N ASP A 336 13.60 4.96 28.60
CA ASP A 336 12.70 5.04 29.75
C ASP A 336 11.21 5.15 29.35
N ILE A 337 10.87 4.99 28.06
CA ILE A 337 9.50 5.31 27.58
C ILE A 337 8.49 4.20 27.91
N ASP A 338 8.89 2.93 27.95
CA ASP A 338 8.06 1.82 28.46
C ASP A 338 8.90 0.55 28.63
N GLU A 339 8.70 -0.20 29.71
CA GLU A 339 9.28 -1.55 29.90
C GLU A 339 8.91 -2.52 28.77
N ASN A 340 7.75 -2.31 28.13
CA ASN A 340 7.27 -3.16 27.04
C ASN A 340 7.96 -2.87 25.69
N VAL A 341 8.47 -1.66 25.49
CA VAL A 341 9.08 -1.23 24.23
C VAL A 341 10.61 -1.33 24.34
N THR A 342 11.11 -2.54 24.20
CA THR A 342 12.55 -2.86 24.21
C THR A 342 13.23 -2.48 22.88
N VAL A 343 13.16 -1.20 22.51
CA VAL A 343 13.72 -0.65 21.26
C VAL A 343 15.18 -1.06 21.07
N LEU A 344 16.02 -0.90 22.10
CA LEU A 344 17.44 -1.20 21.94
C LEU A 344 17.75 -2.71 21.93
N GLU A 345 16.92 -3.54 22.57
CA GLU A 345 17.23 -4.97 22.74
C GLU A 345 16.77 -5.82 21.55
N LYS A 346 15.67 -5.42 20.91
CA LYS A 346 15.05 -6.19 19.83
C LYS A 346 15.40 -5.70 18.43
N ASN A 347 16.22 -4.67 18.29
CA ASN A 347 16.64 -4.12 17.01
C ASN A 347 18.16 -4.20 16.89
N TRP A 348 18.70 -4.10 15.68
CA TRP A 348 20.13 -4.34 15.40
C TRP A 348 20.67 -3.44 14.29
N CYS A 349 21.98 -3.55 14.05
CA CYS A 349 22.64 -2.85 12.95
C CYS A 349 22.52 -3.63 11.64
N ILE A 350 22.32 -2.93 10.52
CA ILE A 350 22.39 -3.54 9.18
C ILE A 350 23.75 -4.24 9.03
N GLY A 351 23.71 -5.53 8.69
CA GLY A 351 24.90 -6.39 8.59
C GLY A 351 25.33 -7.10 9.88
N ASP A 352 24.80 -6.74 11.05
CA ASP A 352 25.12 -7.40 12.33
C ASP A 352 23.86 -7.71 13.14
N LYS A 353 23.18 -8.81 12.78
CA LYS A 353 21.98 -9.31 13.51
C LYS A 353 22.31 -9.98 14.85
N GLN A 354 23.59 -10.24 15.13
CA GLN A 354 23.99 -10.94 16.36
C GLN A 354 24.08 -10.00 17.56
N LYS A 355 24.27 -8.70 17.30
CA LYS A 355 24.33 -7.67 18.34
C LYS A 355 23.11 -6.76 18.24
N SER A 356 22.30 -6.78 19.30
CA SER A 356 21.26 -5.78 19.49
C SER A 356 21.85 -4.37 19.63
N LEU A 357 21.06 -3.33 19.36
CA LEU A 357 21.46 -1.93 19.52
C LEU A 357 21.92 -1.60 20.95
N ASN A 358 21.43 -2.32 21.98
CA ASN A 358 21.89 -2.15 23.36
C ASN A 358 23.39 -2.49 23.56
N ASN A 359 23.99 -3.23 22.62
CA ASN A 359 25.43 -3.50 22.59
C ASN A 359 26.23 -2.35 21.99
N TYR A 360 25.62 -1.25 21.57
CA TYR A 360 26.29 -0.08 21.05
C TYR A 360 26.22 1.08 22.06
N ILE A 361 27.22 1.96 22.01
CA ILE A 361 27.29 3.18 22.81
C ILE A 361 27.57 4.37 21.89
N PRO A 362 26.83 5.48 22.05
CA PRO A 362 27.18 6.71 21.37
C PRO A 362 28.42 7.33 22.03
N ILE A 363 29.39 7.71 21.20
CA ILE A 363 30.55 8.47 21.62
C ILE A 363 30.26 9.94 21.33
N MET A 364 30.23 10.75 22.39
CA MET A 364 29.83 12.15 22.32
C MET A 364 31.05 13.08 22.34
N ASP A 365 30.97 14.22 21.66
CA ASP A 365 31.93 15.31 21.79
C ASP A 365 31.68 16.15 23.07
N SER A 366 32.46 17.22 23.26
CA SER A 366 32.31 18.13 24.41
C SER A 366 31.00 18.93 24.41
N ASN A 367 30.31 19.01 23.27
CA ASN A 367 29.05 19.71 23.10
C ASN A 367 27.86 18.75 23.13
N ASN A 368 28.08 17.48 23.50
CA ASN A 368 27.06 16.44 23.49
C ASN A 368 26.46 16.17 22.10
N ASN A 369 27.26 16.30 21.04
CA ASN A 369 26.93 15.77 19.72
C ASN A 369 27.49 14.36 19.58
N CYS A 370 26.72 13.45 18.98
CA CYS A 370 27.22 12.13 18.64
C CYS A 370 28.28 12.24 17.53
N MET A 371 29.47 11.71 17.81
CA MET A 371 30.56 11.58 16.82
C MET A 371 30.55 10.24 16.11
N THR A 372 30.27 9.15 16.84
CA THR A 372 30.16 7.79 16.29
C THR A 372 29.34 6.88 17.21
N LEU A 373 28.88 5.75 16.69
CA LEU A 373 28.37 4.62 17.48
C LEU A 373 29.41 3.51 17.53
N GLU A 374 29.89 3.18 18.72
CA GLU A 374 30.84 2.08 18.90
C GLU A 374 30.14 0.87 19.49
N SER A 375 30.41 -0.32 18.95
CA SER A 375 30.02 -1.54 19.63
C SER A 375 30.79 -1.62 20.94
N ARG A 376 30.09 -1.82 22.06
CA ARG A 376 30.71 -2.13 23.34
C ARG A 376 31.70 -3.27 23.09
N PRO A 377 32.93 -3.16 23.60
CA PRO A 377 33.83 -4.30 23.56
C PRO A 377 33.05 -5.45 24.18
N PHE A 378 32.95 -6.57 23.46
CA PHE A 378 32.43 -7.78 24.06
C PHE A 378 33.19 -7.90 25.37
N LYS A 379 32.50 -7.75 26.50
CA LYS A 379 33.03 -8.32 27.73
C LYS A 379 33.02 -9.79 27.37
N THR A 380 34.13 -10.27 26.80
CA THR A 380 34.46 -11.67 26.88
C THR A 380 34.42 -11.90 28.36
N THR A 381 33.29 -12.43 28.83
CA THR A 381 33.21 -13.05 30.13
C THR A 381 34.05 -14.32 30.04
N HIS A 382 35.34 -14.17 29.70
CA HIS A 382 36.38 -14.72 30.51
C HIS A 382 36.22 -14.09 31.91
N GLN A 383 35.13 -14.44 32.60
CA GLN A 383 35.36 -15.14 33.86
C GLN A 383 36.30 -16.27 33.46
N PHE A 384 37.61 -16.00 33.48
CA PHE A 384 38.47 -16.97 34.09
C PHE A 384 37.73 -17.30 35.38
N LEU A 385 37.13 -18.49 35.43
CA LEU A 385 36.87 -19.13 36.72
C LEU A 385 38.12 -18.80 37.51
N ASN A 386 37.99 -17.99 38.56
CA ASN A 386 39.19 -17.73 39.36
C ASN A 386 39.73 -19.11 39.77
N GLU A 387 41.04 -19.23 40.01
CA GLU A 387 41.63 -20.55 40.27
C GLU A 387 40.85 -21.36 41.32
N THR A 388 40.18 -20.67 42.26
CA THR A 388 39.26 -21.25 43.24
C THR A 388 38.01 -21.89 42.63
N GLN A 389 37.32 -21.23 41.70
CA GLN A 389 36.14 -21.78 41.03
C GLN A 389 36.51 -22.91 40.07
N LEU A 390 37.67 -22.81 39.39
CA LEU A 390 38.17 -23.88 38.53
C LEU A 390 38.59 -25.10 39.37
N ALA A 391 39.27 -24.89 40.50
CA ALA A 391 39.62 -25.95 41.44
C ALA A 391 38.38 -26.65 41.99
N LYS A 392 37.34 -25.89 42.35
CA LYS A 392 36.07 -26.47 42.83
C LYS A 392 35.37 -27.30 41.75
N MET A 393 35.37 -26.84 40.50
CA MET A 393 34.82 -27.60 39.38
C MET A 393 35.60 -28.88 39.10
N ILE A 394 36.94 -28.83 39.21
CA ILE A 394 37.82 -30.01 39.09
C ILE A 394 37.58 -30.99 40.24
N GLU A 395 37.41 -30.50 41.47
CA GLU A 395 37.12 -31.32 42.65
C GLU A 395 35.77 -32.05 42.49
N GLU A 396 34.72 -31.35 42.04
CA GLU A 396 33.41 -31.94 41.75
C GLU A 396 33.48 -32.99 40.62
N LEU A 397 34.25 -32.73 39.56
CA LEU A 397 34.51 -33.70 38.49
C LEU A 397 35.29 -34.93 38.98
N LEU A 398 36.28 -34.75 39.85
CA LEU A 398 37.05 -35.85 40.44
C LEU A 398 36.17 -36.71 41.37
N ILE A 399 35.25 -36.10 42.12
CA ILE A 399 34.26 -36.82 42.94
C ILE A 399 33.35 -37.66 42.05
N LEU A 400 32.84 -37.09 40.95
CA LEU A 400 32.00 -37.81 39.99
C LEU A 400 32.75 -38.97 39.32
N PHE A 401 34.00 -38.76 38.93
CA PHE A 401 34.86 -39.82 38.38
C PHE A 401 35.12 -40.92 39.39
N LYS A 402 35.41 -40.57 40.66
CA LYS A 402 35.62 -41.54 41.73
C LYS A 402 34.37 -42.38 41.98
N HIS A 403 33.19 -41.75 42.03
CA HIS A 403 31.91 -42.47 42.18
C HIS A 403 31.62 -43.37 40.98
N GLY A 404 31.87 -42.90 39.75
CA GLY A 404 31.74 -43.72 38.55
C GLY A 404 32.68 -44.92 38.55
N PHE A 405 33.92 -44.74 39.00
CA PHE A 405 34.91 -45.81 39.07
C PHE A 405 34.58 -46.86 40.14
N GLU A 406 34.11 -46.43 41.32
CA GLU A 406 33.65 -47.35 42.38
C GLU A 406 32.39 -48.14 41.95
N LEU A 407 31.48 -47.52 41.20
CA LEU A 407 30.33 -48.22 40.62
C LEU A 407 30.73 -49.26 39.57
N ILE A 408 31.76 -48.98 38.76
CA ILE A 408 32.32 -49.93 37.79
C ILE A 408 33.02 -51.08 38.52
N LEU A 409 33.82 -50.79 39.55
CA LEU A 409 34.52 -51.81 40.35
C LEU A 409 33.55 -52.69 41.16
N ASN A 410 32.42 -52.14 41.64
CA ASN A 410 31.40 -52.93 42.35
C ASN A 410 30.50 -53.74 41.41
N LYS A 411 30.35 -53.33 40.14
CA LYS A 411 29.63 -54.12 39.11
C LYS A 411 30.53 -55.15 38.43
N ALA A 412 31.83 -54.92 38.39
CA ALA A 412 32.82 -55.89 37.97
C ALA A 412 33.09 -56.83 39.15
N ASP A 413 32.28 -57.88 39.27
CA ASP A 413 32.49 -59.00 40.18
C ASP A 413 33.77 -59.78 39.79
N ILE A 414 34.93 -59.14 39.98
CA ILE A 414 36.27 -59.74 39.84
C ILE A 414 36.59 -60.47 41.15
N ARG A 415 35.74 -61.43 41.51
CA ARG A 415 36.00 -62.44 42.55
C ARG A 415 35.80 -63.87 42.05
N GLN A 416 35.89 -64.10 40.73
CA GLN A 416 36.02 -65.43 40.13
C GLN A 416 37.16 -65.56 39.10
N MET A 417 38.23 -64.77 39.21
CA MET A 417 39.48 -65.01 38.47
C MET A 417 40.71 -64.74 39.34
N VAL A 418 40.89 -65.53 40.39
CA VAL A 418 42.19 -66.02 40.90
C VAL A 418 41.99 -67.47 41.33
#